data_AF-A0A2K1QR16-F1
#
_entry.id   AF-A0A2K1QR16-F1
#
_cell.length_a   1.000
_cell.length_b   1.000
_cell.length_c   1.000
_cell.angle_alpha   90.00
_cell.angle_beta   90.00
_cell.angle_gamma   90.00
#
_symmetry.space_group_name_H-M   'P 1'
#
loop_
_entity.id
_entity.type
_entity.pdbx_description
1 polymer ?
#
loop_
_entity_poly.entity_id
_entity_poly.type
_entity_poly.pdbx_seq_one_letter_code
_entity_poly.pdbx_strand_id
1 'polypeptide(L)'
;MSMEIDDILASVSLPALPPSQLDLQLLTRAWVTERTTPELLPYPTDLIARISTRIASQIAKIEDLTSSMDPTSNFALVVIQTELERVKFLVRSFLRARIGKMDAFPLHYLALARGQVEGSGRREQGSRLDNPLLSETELQYLTHHTALLEGHYKASFLASFPGQLQKMDDTGGGISMVDAPDLDAAVFVRVLRDAGTVEVQGEQGTGEVDLKRGDVWVLRWRVVRDGVKRGDLEMI
;
A
#
# COMPACT_ATOMS: atom_id res chain seq x y z
N MET A 1 -22.34 31.79 4.04
CA MET A 1 -21.96 30.44 4.46
C MET A 1 -23.14 29.51 4.14
N SER A 2 -23.41 29.31 2.86
CA SER A 2 -24.40 28.36 2.37
C SER A 2 -23.64 27.11 1.96
N MET A 3 -23.81 25.99 2.67
CA MET A 3 -23.59 24.70 2.04
C MET A 3 -24.46 24.69 0.78
N GLU A 4 -23.84 24.67 -0.40
CA GLU A 4 -24.57 24.67 -1.65
C GLU A 4 -25.37 23.38 -1.72
N ILE A 5 -26.65 23.51 -2.06
CA ILE A 5 -27.59 22.40 -2.17
C ILE A 5 -27.05 21.32 -3.12
N ASP A 6 -26.18 21.69 -4.06
CA ASP A 6 -25.47 20.80 -4.96
C ASP A 6 -24.51 19.82 -4.25
N ASP A 7 -23.86 20.20 -3.15
CA ASP A 7 -23.03 19.28 -2.36
C ASP A 7 -23.88 18.24 -1.63
N ILE A 8 -25.04 18.67 -1.11
CA ILE A 8 -26.02 17.78 -0.47
C ILE A 8 -26.61 16.83 -1.52
N LEU A 9 -26.98 17.34 -2.71
CA LEU A 9 -27.52 16.52 -3.78
C LEU A 9 -26.48 15.53 -4.33
N ALA A 10 -25.21 15.92 -4.47
CA ALA A 10 -24.14 15.03 -4.90
C ALA A 10 -23.84 13.91 -3.89
N SER A 11 -23.99 14.17 -2.59
CA SER A 11 -23.85 13.14 -1.55
C SER A 11 -25.04 12.16 -1.49
N VAL A 12 -26.24 12.61 -1.89
CA VAL A 12 -27.48 11.83 -1.85
C VAL A 12 -27.76 11.09 -3.16
N SER A 13 -27.23 11.56 -4.30
CA SER A 13 -27.57 11.05 -5.63
C SER A 13 -26.70 9.90 -6.15
N LEU A 14 -25.67 9.48 -5.43
CA LEU A 14 -24.83 8.35 -5.87
C LEU A 14 -25.54 7.04 -5.54
N PRO A 15 -25.88 6.19 -6.54
CA PRO A 15 -26.41 4.87 -6.24
C PRO A 15 -25.40 4.12 -5.39
N ALA A 16 -25.85 3.61 -4.23
CA ALA A 16 -25.01 2.84 -3.34
C ALA A 16 -24.46 1.63 -4.12
N LEU A 17 -23.15 1.67 -4.40
CA LEU A 17 -22.49 0.58 -5.11
C LEU A 17 -22.64 -0.71 -4.29
N PRO A 18 -22.86 -1.86 -4.93
CA PRO A 18 -22.93 -3.12 -4.22
C PRO A 18 -21.59 -3.34 -3.48
N PRO A 19 -21.61 -3.90 -2.24
CA PRO A 19 -20.39 -4.04 -1.43
C PRO A 19 -19.25 -4.79 -2.12
N SER A 20 -19.57 -5.72 -3.02
CA SER A 20 -18.60 -6.46 -3.85
C SER A 20 -17.85 -5.56 -4.82
N GLN A 21 -18.56 -4.65 -5.48
CA GLN A 21 -17.97 -3.71 -6.43
C GLN A 21 -17.16 -2.64 -5.71
N LEU A 22 -17.61 -2.19 -4.53
CA LEU A 22 -16.86 -1.25 -3.71
C LEU A 22 -15.52 -1.84 -3.28
N ASP A 23 -15.50 -3.06 -2.73
CA ASP A 23 -14.23 -3.69 -2.32
C ASP A 23 -13.30 -3.96 -3.51
N LEU A 24 -13.84 -4.27 -4.70
CA LEU A 24 -13.03 -4.40 -5.91
C LEU A 24 -12.38 -3.07 -6.32
N GLN A 25 -13.13 -1.96 -6.25
CA GLN A 25 -12.60 -0.62 -6.49
C GLN A 25 -11.52 -0.25 -5.47
N LEU A 26 -11.77 -0.52 -4.18
CA LEU A 26 -10.81 -0.28 -3.10
C LEU A 26 -9.54 -1.12 -3.28
N LEU A 27 -9.66 -2.40 -3.67
CA LEU A 27 -8.50 -3.25 -3.95
C LEU A 27 -7.70 -2.72 -5.15
N THR A 28 -8.40 -2.32 -6.21
CA THR A 28 -7.75 -1.77 -7.40
C THR A 28 -6.99 -0.48 -7.07
N ARG A 29 -7.60 0.41 -6.28
CA ARG A 29 -6.95 1.63 -5.80
C ARG A 29 -5.75 1.33 -4.92
N ALA A 30 -5.89 0.42 -3.95
CA ALA A 30 -4.79 0.00 -3.08
C ALA A 30 -3.63 -0.60 -3.91
N TRP A 31 -3.95 -1.41 -4.93
CA TRP A 31 -2.98 -2.01 -5.83
C TRP A 31 -2.22 -0.97 -6.68
N VAL A 32 -2.92 -0.03 -7.31
CA VAL A 32 -2.28 1.05 -8.08
C VAL A 32 -1.42 1.91 -7.17
N THR A 33 -1.97 2.33 -6.02
CA THR A 33 -1.26 3.16 -5.04
C THR A 33 0.00 2.46 -4.55
N GLU A 34 -0.08 1.20 -4.15
CA GLU A 34 1.09 0.45 -3.69
C GLU A 34 2.16 0.28 -4.76
N ARG A 35 1.80 0.16 -6.04
CA ARG A 35 2.80 0.02 -7.13
C ARG A 35 3.49 1.33 -7.50
N THR A 36 2.90 2.46 -7.17
CA THR A 36 3.31 3.78 -7.64
C THR A 36 3.96 4.62 -6.54
N THR A 37 3.75 4.26 -5.27
CA THR A 37 4.41 4.94 -4.15
C THR A 37 5.81 4.39 -3.88
N PRO A 38 6.77 5.25 -3.45
CA PRO A 38 8.13 4.81 -3.15
C PRO A 38 8.24 4.04 -1.82
N GLU A 39 7.38 4.35 -0.84
CA GLU A 39 7.35 3.67 0.46
C GLU A 39 6.20 2.67 0.56
N LEU A 40 6.31 1.74 1.52
CA LEU A 40 5.26 0.81 1.88
C LEU A 40 4.10 1.52 2.60
N LEU A 41 2.87 1.22 2.20
CA LEU A 41 1.67 1.79 2.79
C LEU A 41 1.08 0.88 3.89
N PRO A 42 0.15 1.38 4.71
CA PRO A 42 -0.58 0.53 5.66
C PRO A 42 -1.27 -0.65 4.97
N TYR A 43 -1.17 -1.83 5.57
CA TYR A 43 -1.76 -3.05 5.08
C TYR A 43 -3.28 -3.06 5.33
N PRO A 44 -4.13 -3.05 4.29
CA PRO A 44 -5.58 -2.93 4.45
C PRO A 44 -6.21 -4.27 4.89
N THR A 45 -6.02 -4.63 6.16
CA THR A 45 -6.37 -5.94 6.74
C THR A 45 -7.81 -6.35 6.45
N ASP A 46 -8.77 -5.49 6.79
CA ASP A 46 -10.19 -5.82 6.65
C ASP A 46 -10.60 -6.02 5.20
N LEU A 47 -10.04 -5.21 4.30
CA LEU A 47 -10.32 -5.31 2.87
C LEU A 47 -9.79 -6.65 2.31
N ILE A 48 -8.53 -6.99 2.61
CA ILE A 48 -7.93 -8.24 2.14
C ILE A 48 -8.65 -9.45 2.76
N ALA A 49 -9.05 -9.38 4.03
CA ALA A 49 -9.83 -10.43 4.68
C ALA A 49 -11.18 -10.65 3.97
N ARG A 50 -11.97 -9.58 3.76
CA ARG A 50 -13.26 -9.67 3.03
C ARG A 50 -13.10 -10.23 1.62
N ILE A 51 -12.09 -9.78 0.88
CA ILE A 51 -11.83 -10.25 -0.49
C ILE A 51 -11.40 -11.72 -0.48
N SER A 52 -10.55 -12.14 0.45
CA SER A 52 -10.13 -13.54 0.59
C SER A 52 -11.30 -14.46 0.89
N THR A 53 -12.21 -14.04 1.79
CA THR A 53 -13.45 -14.78 2.05
C THR A 53 -14.31 -14.91 0.79
N ARG A 54 -14.49 -13.84 0.01
CA ARG A 54 -15.27 -13.89 -1.24
C ARG A 54 -14.63 -14.78 -2.29
N ILE A 55 -13.30 -14.73 -2.44
CA ILE A 55 -12.55 -15.64 -3.32
C ILE A 55 -12.83 -17.08 -2.92
N ALA A 56 -12.75 -17.42 -1.62
CA ALA A 56 -13.04 -18.76 -1.13
C ALA A 56 -14.50 -19.20 -1.41
N SER A 57 -15.48 -18.32 -1.16
CA SER A 57 -16.89 -18.61 -1.48
C SER A 57 -17.14 -18.79 -2.98
N GLN A 58 -16.46 -18.00 -3.83
CA GLN A 58 -16.57 -18.11 -5.28
C GLN A 58 -15.92 -19.39 -5.80
N ILE A 59 -14.82 -19.86 -5.19
CA ILE A 59 -14.21 -21.16 -5.49
C ILE A 59 -15.21 -22.29 -5.20
N ALA A 60 -15.78 -22.32 -3.99
CA ALA A 60 -16.77 -23.35 -3.62
C ALA A 60 -17.98 -23.36 -4.57
N LYS A 61 -18.49 -22.17 -4.95
CA LYS A 61 -19.58 -22.05 -5.92
C LYS A 61 -19.21 -22.61 -7.31
N ILE A 62 -17.99 -22.38 -7.78
CA ILE A 62 -17.51 -22.92 -9.05
C ILE A 62 -17.44 -24.45 -8.98
N GLU A 63 -16.98 -25.01 -7.86
CA GLU A 63 -16.91 -26.46 -7.64
C GLU A 63 -18.30 -27.11 -7.66
N ASP A 64 -19.28 -26.50 -6.98
CA ASP A 64 -20.67 -26.97 -6.96
C ASP A 64 -21.31 -26.94 -8.36
N LEU A 65 -21.15 -25.83 -9.08
CA LEU A 65 -21.67 -25.67 -10.44
C LEU A 65 -21.02 -26.67 -11.41
N THR A 66 -19.71 -26.89 -11.28
CA THR A 66 -18.99 -27.87 -12.11
C THR A 66 -19.47 -29.29 -11.84
N SER A 67 -19.81 -29.61 -10.58
CA SER A 67 -20.31 -30.92 -10.17
C SER A 67 -21.74 -31.20 -10.66
N SER A 68 -22.57 -30.17 -10.82
CA SER A 68 -23.96 -30.29 -11.28
C SER A 68 -24.11 -30.66 -12.77
N MET A 69 -23.06 -30.47 -13.58
CA MET A 69 -23.01 -30.75 -15.03
C MET A 69 -24.19 -30.18 -15.84
N ASP A 70 -24.78 -29.04 -15.45
CA ASP A 70 -25.84 -28.38 -16.21
C ASP A 70 -25.27 -27.65 -17.44
N PRO A 71 -25.57 -28.08 -18.69
CA PRO A 71 -25.03 -27.47 -19.89
C PRO A 71 -25.43 -26.00 -20.08
N THR A 72 -26.55 -25.58 -19.50
CA THR A 72 -27.02 -24.18 -19.59
C THR A 72 -26.16 -23.23 -18.75
N SER A 73 -25.44 -23.75 -17.75
CA SER A 73 -24.56 -23.00 -16.86
C SER A 73 -23.14 -22.81 -17.39
N ASN A 74 -22.75 -23.51 -18.47
CA ASN A 74 -21.38 -23.52 -18.99
C ASN A 74 -20.82 -22.14 -19.33
N PHE A 75 -21.62 -21.27 -19.98
CA PHE A 75 -21.19 -19.91 -20.29
C PHE A 75 -20.99 -19.08 -19.02
N ALA A 76 -21.93 -19.17 -18.07
CA ALA A 76 -21.84 -18.47 -16.79
C ALA A 76 -20.61 -18.95 -15.99
N LEU A 77 -20.30 -20.25 -16.04
CA LEU A 77 -19.12 -20.83 -15.38
C LEU A 77 -17.82 -20.23 -15.91
N VAL A 78 -17.67 -20.11 -17.24
CA VAL A 78 -16.49 -19.48 -17.87
C VAL A 78 -16.34 -18.03 -17.43
N VAL A 79 -17.44 -17.27 -17.37
CA VAL A 79 -17.43 -15.87 -16.91
C VAL A 79 -16.99 -15.78 -15.45
N ILE A 80 -17.58 -16.58 -14.57
CA ILE A 80 -17.27 -16.59 -13.12
C ILE A 80 -15.82 -17.03 -12.87
N GLN A 81 -15.33 -18.05 -13.58
CA GLN A 81 -13.93 -18.50 -13.47
C GLN A 81 -12.95 -17.42 -13.95
N THR A 82 -13.25 -16.77 -15.08
CA THR A 82 -12.42 -15.69 -15.62
C THR A 82 -12.35 -14.50 -14.66
N GLU A 83 -13.49 -14.10 -14.08
CA GLU A 83 -13.54 -13.05 -13.06
C GLU A 83 -12.70 -13.44 -11.83
N LEU A 84 -12.84 -14.66 -11.34
CA LEU A 84 -12.08 -15.15 -10.19
C LEU A 84 -10.56 -15.06 -10.44
N GLU A 85 -10.08 -15.43 -11.63
CA GLU A 85 -8.65 -15.29 -11.96
C GLU A 85 -8.20 -13.83 -11.98
N ARG A 86 -9.03 -12.91 -12.48
CA ARG A 86 -8.72 -11.46 -12.48
C ARG A 86 -8.58 -10.93 -11.06
N VAL A 87 -9.49 -11.31 -10.15
CA VAL A 87 -9.42 -10.87 -8.74
C VAL A 87 -8.21 -11.49 -8.04
N LYS A 88 -7.95 -12.79 -8.25
CA LYS A 88 -6.75 -13.46 -7.69
C LYS A 88 -5.46 -12.83 -8.23
N PHE A 89 -5.42 -12.43 -9.49
CA PHE A 89 -4.29 -11.69 -10.06
C PHE A 89 -4.06 -10.37 -9.34
N LEU A 90 -5.11 -9.56 -9.10
CA LEU A 90 -5.00 -8.29 -8.39
C LEU A 90 -4.41 -8.47 -6.98
N VAL A 91 -4.95 -9.43 -6.21
CA VAL A 91 -4.44 -9.74 -4.85
C VAL A 91 -2.96 -10.15 -4.90
N ARG A 92 -2.59 -11.08 -5.80
CA ARG A 92 -1.20 -11.52 -5.93
C ARG A 92 -0.26 -10.39 -6.36
N SER A 93 -0.69 -9.56 -7.31
CA SER A 93 0.11 -8.44 -7.79
C SER A 93 0.31 -7.38 -6.71
N PHE A 94 -0.73 -7.09 -5.92
CA PHE A 94 -0.64 -6.22 -4.75
C PHE A 94 0.37 -6.75 -3.71
N LEU A 95 0.23 -8.01 -3.29
CA LEU A 95 1.13 -8.61 -2.31
C LEU A 95 2.59 -8.68 -2.81
N ARG A 96 2.80 -8.98 -4.11
CA ARG A 96 4.15 -8.98 -4.71
C ARG A 96 4.78 -7.58 -4.73
N ALA A 97 3.99 -6.53 -4.99
CA ALA A 97 4.50 -5.17 -4.95
C ALA A 97 4.97 -4.80 -3.54
N ARG A 98 4.22 -5.21 -2.51
CA ARG A 98 4.57 -5.01 -1.10
C ARG A 98 5.84 -5.76 -0.72
N ILE A 99 5.93 -7.04 -1.05
CA ILE A 99 7.13 -7.86 -0.81
C ILE A 99 8.35 -7.23 -1.50
N GLY A 100 8.23 -6.77 -2.75
CA GLY A 100 9.33 -6.10 -3.45
C GLY A 100 9.86 -4.86 -2.73
N LYS A 101 8.98 -4.06 -2.10
CA LYS A 101 9.42 -2.93 -1.25
C LYS A 101 10.08 -3.40 0.04
N MET A 102 9.54 -4.43 0.67
CA MET A 102 10.12 -5.01 1.89
C MET A 102 11.52 -5.56 1.64
N ASP A 103 11.74 -6.22 0.49
CA ASP A 103 13.03 -6.76 0.09
C ASP A 103 14.03 -5.67 -0.29
N ALA A 104 13.56 -4.53 -0.80
CA ALA A 104 14.41 -3.38 -1.11
C ALA A 104 14.94 -2.70 0.15
N PHE A 105 14.14 -2.62 1.22
CA PHE A 105 14.50 -1.92 2.47
C PHE A 105 14.21 -2.75 3.73
N PRO A 106 14.81 -3.95 3.89
CA PRO A 106 14.39 -4.91 4.92
C PRO A 106 14.68 -4.41 6.34
N LEU A 107 15.88 -3.87 6.58
CA LEU A 107 16.29 -3.33 7.88
C LEU A 107 15.43 -2.12 8.28
N HIS A 108 15.10 -1.25 7.33
CA HIS A 108 14.24 -0.08 7.57
C HIS A 108 12.84 -0.49 8.05
N TYR A 109 12.17 -1.38 7.32
CA TYR A 109 10.82 -1.80 7.69
C TYR A 109 10.80 -2.67 8.96
N LEU A 110 11.84 -3.45 9.22
CA LEU A 110 11.97 -4.21 10.45
C LEU A 110 12.16 -3.29 11.67
N ALA A 111 13.00 -2.25 11.55
CA ALA A 111 13.18 -1.25 12.58
C ALA A 111 11.89 -0.45 12.83
N LEU A 112 11.13 -0.13 11.77
CA LEU A 112 9.83 0.53 11.87
C LEU A 112 8.79 -0.36 12.56
N ALA A 113 8.73 -1.65 12.22
CA ALA A 113 7.83 -2.61 12.86
C ALA A 113 8.14 -2.80 14.36
N ARG A 114 9.43 -2.76 14.73
CA ARG A 114 9.89 -2.82 16.13
C ARG A 114 9.74 -1.49 16.88
N GLY A 115 9.36 -0.41 16.20
CA GLY A 115 9.17 0.91 16.78
C GLY A 115 10.47 1.63 17.16
N GLN A 116 11.59 1.26 16.51
CA GLN A 116 12.94 1.77 16.76
C GLN A 116 13.26 3.04 15.95
N VAL A 117 12.48 3.38 14.93
CA VAL A 117 12.67 4.59 14.11
C VAL A 117 11.84 5.74 14.68
N GLU A 118 12.50 6.69 15.33
CA GLU A 118 11.93 7.97 15.76
C GLU A 118 12.04 8.98 14.59
N GLY A 119 10.96 9.23 13.84
CA GLY A 119 11.00 10.20 12.75
C GLY A 119 9.93 10.05 11.67
N SER A 120 9.34 8.86 11.52
CA SER A 120 8.03 8.77 10.87
C SER A 120 6.98 9.22 11.89
N GLY A 121 6.26 10.30 11.55
CA GLY A 121 5.39 11.07 12.44
C GLY A 121 4.78 10.29 13.60
N ARG A 122 5.02 10.83 14.80
CA ARG A 122 4.24 10.65 16.04
C ARG A 122 3.43 9.35 16.07
N ARG A 123 3.88 8.40 16.89
CA ARG A 123 3.07 7.28 17.41
C ARG A 123 1.67 7.79 17.77
N GLU A 124 0.72 7.71 16.85
CA GLU A 124 -0.70 7.78 17.15
C GLU A 124 -1.01 6.47 17.85
N GLN A 125 -0.78 6.49 19.16
CA GLN A 125 -1.04 5.40 20.10
C GLN A 125 -2.52 4.93 20.08
N GLY A 126 -3.39 5.60 19.33
CA GLY A 126 -4.79 5.19 19.08
C GLY A 126 -5.02 4.31 17.84
N SER A 127 -4.11 4.23 16.86
CA SER A 127 -4.35 3.56 15.57
C SER A 127 -3.59 2.23 15.39
N ARG A 128 -3.18 1.57 16.48
CA ARG A 128 -2.61 0.21 16.39
C ARG A 128 -3.65 -0.86 16.03
N LEU A 129 -4.94 -0.54 16.18
CA LEU A 129 -6.02 -1.51 16.00
C LEU A 129 -6.59 -1.51 14.58
N ASP A 130 -6.56 -0.37 13.87
CA ASP A 130 -7.39 -0.23 12.67
C ASP A 130 -6.62 -0.39 11.34
N ASN A 131 -5.29 -0.18 11.29
CA ASN A 131 -4.54 -0.37 10.05
C ASN A 131 -3.01 -0.55 10.27
N PRO A 132 -2.51 -1.79 10.49
CA PRO A 132 -1.09 -2.02 10.71
C PRO A 132 -0.27 -1.78 9.44
N LEU A 133 1.01 -1.40 9.57
CA LEU A 133 1.88 -1.22 8.39
C LEU A 133 2.09 -2.54 7.61
N LEU A 134 2.29 -3.62 8.36
CA LEU A 134 2.56 -4.96 7.87
C LEU A 134 1.46 -5.90 8.34
N SER A 135 1.10 -6.87 7.50
CA SER A 135 0.33 -8.01 7.96
C SER A 135 1.18 -8.92 8.88
N GLU A 136 0.54 -9.81 9.62
CA GLU A 136 1.27 -10.77 10.48
C GLU A 136 2.19 -11.68 9.64
N THR A 137 1.72 -12.14 8.49
CA THR A 137 2.51 -12.99 7.58
C THR A 137 3.63 -12.20 6.90
N GLU A 138 3.42 -10.91 6.60
CA GLU A 138 4.47 -10.01 6.11
C GLU A 138 5.55 -9.80 7.17
N LEU A 139 5.18 -9.60 8.44
CA LEU A 139 6.13 -9.47 9.54
C LEU A 139 6.95 -10.74 9.76
N GLN A 140 6.32 -11.90 9.71
CA GLN A 140 7.00 -13.20 9.78
C GLN A 140 7.99 -13.37 8.62
N TYR A 141 7.53 -13.10 7.38
CA TYR A 141 8.37 -13.13 6.19
C TYR A 141 9.60 -12.22 6.33
N LEU A 142 9.39 -10.95 6.70
CA LEU A 142 10.46 -9.97 6.84
C LEU A 142 11.49 -10.38 7.89
N THR A 143 11.03 -10.91 9.02
CA THR A 143 11.89 -11.38 10.11
C THR A 143 12.75 -12.54 9.65
N HIS A 144 12.16 -13.53 8.98
CA HIS A 144 12.90 -14.67 8.46
C HIS A 144 13.86 -14.29 7.34
N HIS A 145 13.42 -13.46 6.39
CA HIS A 145 14.25 -12.98 5.29
C HIS A 145 15.48 -12.23 5.80
N THR A 146 15.30 -11.32 6.76
CA THR A 146 16.40 -10.55 7.35
C THR A 146 17.38 -11.46 8.08
N ALA A 147 16.90 -12.41 8.89
CA ALA A 147 17.76 -13.36 9.60
C ALA A 147 18.57 -14.25 8.64
N LEU A 148 17.98 -14.68 7.52
CA LEU A 148 18.68 -15.43 6.48
C LEU A 148 19.77 -14.59 5.82
N LEU A 149 19.47 -13.32 5.51
CA LEU A 149 20.42 -12.40 4.88
C LEU A 149 21.61 -12.11 5.81
N GLU A 150 21.33 -11.78 7.07
CA GLU A 150 22.35 -11.57 8.11
C GLU A 150 23.23 -12.81 8.31
N GLY A 151 22.60 -13.99 8.39
CA GLY A 151 23.30 -15.27 8.50
C GLY A 151 24.22 -15.54 7.32
N HIS A 152 23.73 -15.28 6.09
CA HIS A 152 24.51 -15.43 4.87
C HIS A 152 25.70 -14.47 4.84
N TYR A 153 25.50 -13.17 5.06
CA TYR A 153 26.59 -12.19 5.06
C TYR A 153 27.61 -12.46 6.15
N LYS A 154 27.16 -12.89 7.33
CA LYS A 154 28.05 -13.29 8.42
C LYS A 154 28.92 -14.47 8.06
N ALA A 155 28.34 -15.52 7.48
CA ALA A 155 29.09 -16.69 7.04
C ALA A 155 30.02 -16.41 5.85
N SER A 156 29.61 -15.52 4.95
CA SER A 156 30.36 -15.24 3.71
C SER A 156 31.51 -14.26 3.91
N PHE A 157 31.34 -13.17 4.66
CA PHE A 157 32.39 -12.14 4.78
C PHE A 157 32.42 -11.38 6.11
N LEU A 158 31.29 -11.08 6.77
CA LEU A 158 31.32 -10.22 7.96
C LEU A 158 32.09 -10.85 9.14
N ALA A 159 32.10 -12.18 9.27
CA ALA A 159 32.89 -12.84 10.32
C ALA A 159 34.41 -12.62 10.19
N SER A 160 34.89 -12.26 9.01
CA SER A 160 36.30 -11.92 8.77
C SER A 160 36.66 -10.48 9.16
N PHE A 161 35.67 -9.61 9.34
CA PHE A 161 35.88 -8.20 9.68
C PHE A 161 36.11 -8.01 11.18
N PRO A 162 36.82 -6.94 11.59
CA PRO A 162 36.89 -6.53 12.99
C PRO A 162 35.48 -6.31 13.57
N GLY A 163 35.27 -6.65 14.85
CA GLY A 163 33.94 -6.66 15.49
C GLY A 163 33.12 -5.37 15.35
N GLN A 164 33.80 -4.22 15.20
CA GLN A 164 33.15 -2.92 14.98
C GLN A 164 32.46 -2.80 13.61
N LEU A 165 32.96 -3.49 12.58
CA LEU A 165 32.47 -3.45 11.20
C LEU A 165 31.56 -4.64 10.85
N GLN A 166 31.20 -5.47 11.83
CA GLN A 166 30.34 -6.63 11.60
C GLN A 166 28.85 -6.28 11.61
N LYS A 167 28.49 -5.07 12.06
CA LYS A 167 27.10 -4.60 12.12
C LYS A 167 26.63 -4.10 10.76
N MET A 168 25.38 -4.40 10.44
CA MET A 168 24.74 -4.00 9.18
C MET A 168 23.86 -2.76 9.32
N ASP A 169 23.62 -2.32 10.56
CA ASP A 169 22.77 -1.20 10.94
C ASP A 169 23.59 -0.04 11.56
N ASP A 170 24.86 0.09 11.17
CA ASP A 170 25.72 1.12 11.73
C ASP A 170 25.29 2.53 11.27
N THR A 171 25.32 3.46 12.20
CA THR A 171 25.06 4.90 12.00
C THR A 171 26.31 5.74 12.29
N GLY A 172 27.47 5.10 12.42
CA GLY A 172 28.76 5.75 12.60
C GLY A 172 29.13 6.68 11.45
N GLY A 173 29.80 7.80 11.76
CA GLY A 173 30.31 8.73 10.74
C GLY A 173 29.25 9.64 10.09
N GLY A 174 28.03 9.70 10.64
CA GLY A 174 26.96 10.59 10.13
C GLY A 174 26.23 10.06 8.90
N ILE A 175 26.49 8.81 8.50
CA ILE A 175 25.82 8.11 7.40
C ILE A 175 25.14 6.88 8.00
N SER A 176 23.82 6.75 7.79
CA SER A 176 23.08 5.54 8.14
C SER A 176 23.33 4.47 7.07
N MET A 177 23.81 3.28 7.46
CA MET A 177 23.90 2.13 6.56
C MET A 177 22.54 1.50 6.24
N VAL A 178 21.48 1.90 6.97
CA VAL A 178 20.11 1.46 6.70
C VAL A 178 19.55 2.32 5.58
N ASP A 179 19.44 1.72 4.39
CA ASP A 179 18.73 2.32 3.25
C ASP A 179 17.24 2.51 3.56
N ALA A 180 16.66 3.59 3.07
CA ALA A 180 15.26 3.93 3.25
C ALA A 180 14.60 4.38 1.93
N PRO A 181 13.27 4.28 1.82
CA PRO A 181 12.55 4.79 0.67
C PRO A 181 12.82 6.28 0.41
N ASP A 182 12.98 6.64 -0.85
CA ASP A 182 13.14 8.04 -1.26
C ASP A 182 11.81 8.79 -1.17
N LEU A 183 11.68 9.66 -0.18
CA LEU A 183 10.49 10.50 0.02
C LEU A 183 10.44 11.70 -0.94
N ASP A 184 11.52 11.99 -1.64
CA ASP A 184 11.62 13.06 -2.63
C ASP A 184 11.29 12.60 -4.06
N ALA A 185 11.01 11.31 -4.24
CA ALA A 185 10.58 10.76 -5.52
C ALA A 185 9.34 11.49 -6.05
N ALA A 186 9.37 11.82 -7.34
CA ALA A 186 8.26 12.45 -8.04
C ALA A 186 7.15 11.42 -8.31
N VAL A 187 5.92 11.77 -7.97
CA VAL A 187 4.73 10.92 -8.13
C VAL A 187 3.61 11.67 -8.84
N PHE A 188 2.81 10.94 -9.60
CA PHE A 188 1.59 11.45 -10.22
C PHE A 188 0.41 11.21 -9.28
N VAL A 189 -0.33 12.28 -8.97
CA VAL A 189 -1.52 12.21 -8.13
C VAL A 189 -2.70 12.90 -8.79
N ARG A 190 -3.89 12.33 -8.61
CA ARG A 190 -5.18 12.93 -8.91
C ARG A 190 -5.86 13.37 -7.62
N VAL A 191 -6.39 14.58 -7.62
CA VAL A 191 -7.11 15.15 -6.48
C VAL A 191 -8.57 14.67 -6.52
N LEU A 192 -9.00 13.90 -5.51
CA LEU A 192 -10.38 13.41 -5.42
C LEU A 192 -11.31 14.36 -4.66
N ARG A 193 -10.74 15.11 -3.72
CA ARG A 193 -11.40 16.13 -2.88
C ARG A 193 -10.45 17.29 -2.71
N ASP A 194 -10.98 18.51 -2.60
CA ASP A 194 -10.16 19.69 -2.36
C ASP A 194 -9.27 19.46 -1.13
N ALA A 195 -7.96 19.42 -1.36
CA ALA A 195 -6.97 18.95 -0.39
C ALA A 195 -6.12 20.09 0.18
N GLY A 196 -6.54 21.34 -0.05
CA GLY A 196 -5.88 22.56 0.39
C GLY A 196 -4.55 22.81 -0.32
N THR A 197 -3.76 23.69 0.28
CA THR A 197 -2.49 24.15 -0.31
C THR A 197 -1.33 23.25 0.08
N VAL A 198 -0.50 22.92 -0.90
CA VAL A 198 0.75 22.18 -0.71
C VAL A 198 1.97 23.01 -1.13
N GLU A 199 3.06 22.83 -0.41
CA GLU A 199 4.34 23.48 -0.73
C GLU A 199 5.05 22.72 -1.85
N VAL A 200 5.47 23.46 -2.88
CA VAL A 200 6.19 22.93 -4.04
C VAL A 200 7.54 23.64 -4.14
N GLN A 201 8.62 22.87 -4.27
CA GLN A 201 9.95 23.41 -4.48
C GLN A 201 10.22 23.52 -5.99
N GLY A 202 10.39 24.75 -6.48
CA GLY A 202 10.74 25.07 -7.87
C GLY A 202 12.09 25.76 -8.01
N GLU A 203 12.48 26.07 -9.24
CA GLU A 203 13.77 26.70 -9.57
C GLU A 203 13.93 28.11 -8.96
N GLN A 204 12.81 28.80 -8.71
CA GLN A 204 12.78 30.14 -8.11
C GLN A 204 12.50 30.15 -6.59
N GLY A 205 12.50 28.99 -5.94
CA GLY A 205 12.27 28.85 -4.49
C GLY A 205 11.04 28.02 -4.15
N THR A 206 10.50 28.24 -2.95
CA THR A 206 9.31 27.57 -2.44
C THR A 206 8.06 28.32 -2.92
N GLY A 207 7.14 27.60 -3.55
CA GLY A 207 5.83 28.09 -3.95
C GLY A 207 4.72 27.28 -3.28
N GLU A 208 3.51 27.81 -3.31
CA GLU A 208 2.32 27.15 -2.77
C GLU A 208 1.33 26.90 -3.89
N VAL A 209 0.77 25.70 -3.94
CA VAL A 209 -0.20 25.28 -4.97
C VAL A 209 -1.44 24.73 -4.28
N ASP A 210 -2.61 25.23 -4.68
CA ASP A 210 -3.91 24.77 -4.17
C ASP A 210 -4.37 23.53 -4.94
N LEU A 211 -4.65 22.43 -4.22
CA LEU A 211 -5.08 21.16 -4.79
C LEU A 211 -6.59 21.10 -4.90
N LYS A 212 -7.10 21.33 -6.11
CA LYS A 212 -8.54 21.30 -6.42
C LYS A 212 -8.97 19.97 -7.00
N ARG A 213 -10.18 19.54 -6.65
CA ARG A 213 -10.78 18.30 -7.13
C ARG A 213 -10.76 18.22 -8.66
N GLY A 214 -10.26 17.09 -9.16
CA GLY A 214 -10.15 16.80 -10.59
C GLY A 214 -8.76 17.08 -11.17
N ASP A 215 -7.93 17.88 -10.49
CA ASP A 215 -6.60 18.20 -10.98
C ASP A 215 -5.66 16.98 -10.90
N VAL A 216 -4.70 16.96 -11.82
CA VAL A 216 -3.60 15.98 -11.84
C VAL A 216 -2.28 16.72 -11.68
N TRP A 217 -1.49 16.30 -10.70
CA TRP A 217 -0.24 16.95 -10.32
C TRP A 217 0.93 15.96 -10.31
N VAL A 218 2.12 16.49 -10.59
CA VAL A 218 3.40 15.81 -10.35
C VAL A 218 4.07 16.49 -9.17
N LEU A 219 4.16 15.79 -8.05
CA LEU A 219 4.66 16.33 -6.78
C LEU A 219 5.62 15.35 -6.13
N ARG A 220 6.41 15.84 -5.18
CA ARG A 220 7.28 14.99 -4.35
C ARG A 220 6.42 14.18 -3.39
N TRP A 221 6.73 12.89 -3.22
CA TRP A 221 5.96 12.00 -2.35
C TRP A 221 5.77 12.56 -0.93
N ARG A 222 6.81 13.15 -0.32
CA ARG A 222 6.74 13.72 1.04
C ARG A 222 5.59 14.70 1.25
N VAL A 223 5.20 15.42 0.20
CA VAL A 223 4.18 16.48 0.26
C VAL A 223 2.77 15.89 0.18
N VAL A 224 2.59 14.85 -0.64
CA VAL A 224 1.28 14.27 -0.94
C VAL A 224 0.96 13.03 -0.11
N ARG A 225 1.95 12.44 0.57
CA ARG A 225 1.86 11.22 1.37
C ARG A 225 0.62 11.17 2.27
N ASP A 226 0.40 12.22 3.06
CA ASP A 226 -0.69 12.22 4.04
C ASP A 226 -2.05 12.40 3.37
N GLY A 227 -2.13 13.16 2.27
CA GLY A 227 -3.34 13.27 1.46
C GLY A 227 -3.72 11.94 0.80
N VAL A 228 -2.73 11.15 0.38
CA VAL A 228 -2.95 9.80 -0.16
C VAL A 228 -3.43 8.85 0.95
N LYS A 229 -2.83 8.89 2.15
CA LYS A 229 -3.25 8.06 3.29
C LYS A 229 -4.67 8.36 3.77
N ARG A 230 -5.08 9.63 3.76
CA ARG A 230 -6.47 10.04 4.08
C ARG A 230 -7.47 9.70 2.97
N GLY A 231 -6.98 9.45 1.76
CA GLY A 231 -7.80 9.15 0.59
C GLY A 231 -8.29 10.38 -0.16
N ASP A 232 -7.80 11.57 0.17
CA ASP A 232 -8.08 12.83 -0.54
C ASP A 232 -7.42 12.85 -1.93
N LEU A 233 -6.28 12.16 -2.04
CA LEU A 233 -5.50 12.00 -3.27
C LEU A 233 -5.46 10.54 -3.70
N GLU A 234 -5.36 10.31 -5.00
CA GLU A 234 -5.19 8.98 -5.60
C GLU A 234 -3.97 8.97 -6.50
N MET A 235 -3.19 7.90 -6.44
CA MET A 235 -2.03 7.72 -7.31
C MET A 235 -2.46 7.27 -8.71
N ILE A 236 -1.73 7.68 -9.74
CA ILE A 236 -1.99 7.34 -11.14
C ILE A 236 -0.91 6.40 -11.67
#